data_AF-A0A9N9IDH0-F1
#
_entry.id   AF-A0A9N9IDH0-F1
#
_cell.length_a   1.000
_cell.length_b   1.000
_cell.length_c   1.000
_cell.angle_alpha   90.00
_cell.angle_beta   90.00
_cell.angle_gamma   90.00
#
_symmetry.space_group_name_H-M   'P 1'
#
loop_
_entity.id
_entity.type
_entity.pdbx_description
1 polymer ?
#
loop_
_entity_poly.entity_id
_entity_poly.type
_entity_poly.pdbx_seq_one_letter_code
_entity_poly.pdbx_strand_id
1 'polypeptide(L)'
;MPGFKIRFLLTISTLLSIVNANKTVFIDPNDPWQVFEGWGTSLSWWANALGGFPDIRNQSADLVFDISKGLGLNVIRYNIGGGDDPSHHHMRIGGDVPGFLPCNNCDYNWTSDANQRWFLFAAKERGADIFEAYSNSPPYWMTNSGCSSGVSSM
;
A
#
# COMPACT_ATOMS: atom_id res chain seq x y z
N MET A 1 34.44 -17.49 -63.73
CA MET A 1 33.16 -16.80 -64.04
C MET A 1 32.99 -15.67 -63.03
N PRO A 2 33.07 -14.40 -63.45
CA PRO A 2 32.95 -13.27 -62.53
C PRO A 2 31.48 -13.04 -62.17
N GLY A 3 31.15 -13.15 -60.88
CA GLY A 3 29.79 -12.99 -60.36
C GLY A 3 29.34 -11.53 -60.36
N PHE A 4 28.15 -11.31 -60.90
CA PHE A 4 27.44 -10.04 -60.95
C PHE A 4 27.04 -9.59 -59.52
N LYS A 5 27.48 -8.40 -59.08
CA LYS A 5 27.07 -7.80 -57.79
C LYS A 5 26.21 -6.56 -58.04
N ILE A 6 24.92 -6.66 -57.74
CA ILE A 6 23.98 -5.53 -57.73
C ILE A 6 24.15 -4.78 -56.41
N ARG A 7 24.46 -3.48 -56.49
CA ARG A 7 24.47 -2.58 -55.34
C ARG A 7 23.18 -1.76 -55.34
N PHE A 8 22.31 -2.00 -54.36
CA PHE A 8 21.17 -1.13 -54.09
C PHE A 8 21.66 0.04 -53.23
N LEU A 9 21.59 1.26 -53.76
CA LEU A 9 21.81 2.49 -52.98
C LEU A 9 20.49 2.85 -52.30
N LEU A 10 20.43 2.63 -50.99
CA LEU A 10 19.32 3.08 -50.15
C LEU A 10 19.61 4.51 -49.69
N THR A 11 19.01 5.51 -50.32
CA THR A 11 19.05 6.90 -49.85
C THR A 11 18.03 7.10 -48.74
N ILE A 12 18.49 7.18 -47.49
CA ILE A 12 17.70 7.61 -46.34
C ILE A 12 17.66 9.14 -46.35
N SER A 13 16.50 9.71 -46.66
CA SER A 13 16.27 11.15 -46.54
C SER A 13 15.81 11.45 -45.11
N THR A 14 16.69 12.01 -44.28
CA THR A 14 16.31 12.51 -42.95
C THR A 14 15.67 13.89 -43.09
N LEU A 15 14.35 13.98 -42.90
CA LEU A 15 13.69 15.26 -42.63
C LEU A 15 14.14 15.76 -41.25
N LEU A 16 14.97 16.79 -41.22
CA LEU A 16 15.28 17.53 -39.99
C LEU A 16 14.15 18.51 -39.69
N SER A 17 13.17 18.07 -38.91
CA SER A 17 12.16 18.96 -38.35
C SER A 17 12.78 19.77 -37.20
N ILE A 18 12.91 21.09 -37.38
CA ILE A 18 13.39 21.98 -36.31
C ILE A 18 12.23 22.19 -35.34
N VAL A 19 12.24 21.48 -34.21
CA VAL A 19 11.25 21.66 -33.15
C VAL A 19 11.71 22.82 -32.25
N ASN A 20 10.98 23.94 -32.27
CA ASN A 20 11.18 25.02 -31.29
C ASN A 20 10.38 24.68 -30.02
N ALA A 21 11.07 24.25 -28.96
CA ALA A 21 10.45 24.04 -27.66
C ALA A 21 10.18 25.40 -26.97
N ASN A 22 8.98 25.60 -26.44
CA ASN A 22 8.61 26.81 -25.70
C ASN A 22 9.31 26.90 -24.32
N LYS A 23 9.86 25.76 -23.84
CA LYS A 23 10.62 25.68 -22.60
C LYS A 23 11.58 24.50 -22.64
N THR A 24 12.80 24.70 -22.15
CA THR A 24 13.81 23.66 -22.01
C THR A 24 13.99 23.32 -20.53
N VAL A 25 14.02 22.02 -20.22
CA VAL A 25 14.29 21.50 -18.87
C VAL A 25 15.63 20.79 -18.88
N PHE A 26 16.49 21.10 -17.91
CA PHE A 26 17.79 20.45 -17.72
C PHE A 26 17.72 19.49 -16.54
N ILE A 27 18.27 18.29 -16.71
CA ILE A 27 18.38 17.25 -15.68
C ILE A 27 19.86 16.90 -15.58
N ASP A 28 20.45 17.06 -14.40
CA ASP A 28 21.83 16.65 -14.12
C ASP A 28 21.83 15.40 -13.23
N PRO A 29 22.15 14.20 -13.76
CA PRO A 29 22.21 12.98 -12.95
C PRO A 29 23.39 12.95 -11.97
N ASN A 30 24.31 13.94 -12.00
CA ASN A 30 25.46 14.04 -11.11
C ASN A 30 25.25 14.97 -9.90
N ASP A 31 24.06 15.58 -9.76
CA ASP A 31 23.67 16.38 -8.59
C ASP A 31 22.58 15.66 -7.78
N PRO A 32 22.93 14.60 -7.01
CA PRO A 32 21.94 13.80 -6.28
C PRO A 32 21.45 14.50 -5.01
N TRP A 33 20.15 14.39 -4.72
CA TRP A 33 19.53 14.89 -3.49
C TRP A 33 19.08 13.73 -2.59
N GLN A 34 17.85 13.75 -2.07
CA GLN A 34 17.35 12.74 -1.16
C GLN A 34 17.22 11.36 -1.81
N VAL A 35 17.41 10.31 -1.01
CA VAL A 35 17.01 8.95 -1.38
C VAL A 35 15.50 8.87 -1.26
N PHE A 36 14.84 8.47 -2.34
CA PHE A 36 13.41 8.25 -2.35
C PHE A 36 13.11 6.78 -2.03
N GLU A 37 12.50 6.52 -0.87
CA GLU A 37 12.24 5.15 -0.40
C GLU A 37 10.94 4.57 -0.96
N GLY A 38 9.95 5.41 -1.28
CA GLY A 38 8.71 4.89 -1.84
C GLY A 38 7.47 5.74 -1.62
N TRP A 39 6.36 5.24 -2.15
CA TRP A 39 5.01 5.74 -1.90
C TRP A 39 4.21 4.66 -1.19
N GLY A 40 3.28 5.10 -0.34
CA GLY A 40 2.59 4.16 0.54
C GLY A 40 1.16 4.50 0.86
N THR A 41 0.56 3.55 1.56
CA THR A 41 -0.77 3.70 2.13
C THR A 41 -0.82 3.09 3.53
N SER A 42 -1.74 3.59 4.35
CA SER A 42 -2.13 2.87 5.57
C SER A 42 -3.20 1.84 5.24
N LEU A 43 -3.13 0.69 5.90
CA LEU A 43 -4.18 -0.33 5.87
C LEU A 43 -5.39 0.03 6.76
N SER A 44 -5.29 1.10 7.56
CA SER A 44 -6.31 1.48 8.53
C SER A 44 -7.70 1.45 7.93
N TRP A 45 -8.51 0.60 8.54
CA TRP A 45 -9.96 0.50 8.39
C TRP A 45 -10.46 -0.02 7.05
N TRP A 46 -9.91 0.42 5.92
CA TRP A 46 -10.33 -0.07 4.60
C TRP A 46 -9.91 -1.53 4.39
N ALA A 47 -8.70 -1.93 4.82
CA ALA A 47 -8.25 -3.31 4.67
C ALA A 47 -8.97 -4.24 5.66
N ASN A 48 -9.36 -3.73 6.83
CA ASN A 48 -10.24 -4.45 7.76
C ASN A 48 -11.63 -4.69 7.13
N ALA A 49 -12.20 -3.68 6.47
CA ALA A 49 -13.47 -3.80 5.77
C ALA A 49 -13.39 -4.74 4.55
N LEU A 50 -12.43 -4.54 3.65
CA LEU A 50 -12.35 -5.27 2.39
C LEU A 50 -11.73 -6.67 2.53
N GLY A 51 -10.91 -6.92 3.54
CA GLY A 51 -10.16 -8.18 3.67
C GLY A 51 -11.05 -9.41 3.81
N GLY A 52 -12.31 -9.23 4.21
CA GLY A 52 -13.33 -10.27 4.31
C GLY A 52 -13.98 -10.67 2.97
N PHE A 53 -13.68 -10.00 1.86
CA PHE A 53 -14.31 -10.23 0.55
C PHE A 53 -13.28 -10.80 -0.45
N PRO A 54 -13.19 -12.14 -0.63
CA PRO A 54 -12.10 -12.78 -1.39
C PRO A 54 -11.94 -12.30 -2.84
N ASP A 55 -13.06 -12.07 -3.54
CA ASP A 55 -13.04 -11.65 -4.94
C ASP A 55 -12.53 -10.21 -5.08
N ILE A 56 -12.97 -9.33 -4.18
CA ILE A 56 -12.63 -7.90 -4.22
C ILE A 56 -11.20 -7.67 -3.69
N ARG A 57 -10.81 -8.34 -2.59
CA ARG A 57 -9.53 -8.07 -1.93
C ARG A 57 -8.32 -8.37 -2.82
N ASN A 58 -8.39 -9.40 -3.66
CA ASN A 58 -7.32 -9.70 -4.62
C ASN A 58 -7.18 -8.64 -5.69
N GLN A 59 -8.30 -8.22 -6.30
CA GLN A 59 -8.28 -7.14 -7.28
C GLN A 59 -7.80 -5.83 -6.67
N SER A 60 -8.23 -5.51 -5.44
CA SER A 60 -7.72 -4.35 -4.71
C SER A 60 -6.21 -4.45 -4.45
N ALA A 61 -5.70 -5.60 -4.01
CA ALA A 61 -4.28 -5.79 -3.77
C ALA A 61 -3.45 -5.63 -5.06
N ASP A 62 -3.93 -6.17 -6.18
CA ASP A 62 -3.32 -5.96 -7.50
C ASP A 62 -3.26 -4.48 -7.87
N LEU A 63 -4.38 -3.74 -7.77
CA LEU A 63 -4.42 -2.33 -8.14
C LEU A 63 -3.59 -1.43 -7.22
N VAL A 64 -3.41 -1.81 -5.95
CA VAL A 64 -2.69 -0.97 -4.98
C VAL A 64 -1.20 -1.30 -4.94
N PHE A 65 -0.80 -2.57 -4.97
CA PHE A 65 0.58 -2.99 -4.67
C PHE A 65 1.35 -3.54 -5.88
N ASP A 66 0.67 -4.03 -6.91
CA ASP A 66 1.34 -4.62 -8.08
C ASP A 66 1.70 -3.52 -9.09
N ILE A 67 3.00 -3.30 -9.32
CA ILE A 67 3.50 -2.28 -10.24
C ILE A 67 3.11 -2.54 -11.71
N SER A 68 2.84 -3.80 -12.07
CA SER A 68 2.45 -4.17 -13.43
C SER A 68 0.95 -3.97 -13.70
N LYS A 69 0.14 -3.86 -12.64
CA LYS A 69 -1.32 -3.78 -12.72
C LYS A 69 -1.91 -2.48 -12.16
N GLY A 70 -1.16 -1.75 -11.33
CA GLY A 70 -1.68 -0.61 -10.59
C GLY A 70 -0.60 0.32 -10.05
N LEU A 71 -0.85 0.86 -8.85
CA LEU A 71 -0.04 1.93 -8.28
C LEU A 71 1.37 1.49 -7.86
N GLY A 72 1.58 0.20 -7.60
CA GLY A 72 2.88 -0.32 -7.16
C GLY A 72 3.36 0.28 -5.85
N LEU A 73 2.45 0.57 -4.90
CA LEU A 73 2.84 1.13 -3.60
C LEU A 73 3.71 0.13 -2.83
N ASN A 74 4.88 0.59 -2.38
CA ASN A 74 5.86 -0.26 -1.72
C ASN A 74 6.02 0.00 -0.21
N VAL A 75 5.43 1.09 0.30
CA VAL A 75 5.42 1.43 1.73
C VAL A 75 4.05 1.14 2.34
N ILE A 76 3.99 0.23 3.32
CA ILE A 76 2.73 -0.24 3.92
C ILE A 76 2.70 0.09 5.41
N ARG A 77 1.68 0.83 5.84
CA ARG A 77 1.48 1.17 7.26
C ARG A 77 0.38 0.30 7.86
N TYR A 78 0.76 -0.65 8.70
CA TYR A 78 -0.12 -1.60 9.36
C TYR A 78 -0.67 -1.04 10.67
N ASN A 79 -1.99 -0.88 10.77
CA ASN A 79 -2.66 -0.45 11.99
C ASN A 79 -2.92 -1.65 12.90
N ILE A 80 -2.12 -1.79 13.95
CA ILE A 80 -2.39 -2.71 15.06
C ILE A 80 -3.61 -2.19 15.81
N GLY A 81 -4.70 -2.96 15.80
CA GLY A 81 -5.93 -2.60 16.49
C GLY A 81 -5.78 -2.61 18.01
N GLY A 82 -6.44 -1.68 18.69
CA GLY A 82 -6.73 -1.81 20.10
C GLY A 82 -7.83 -2.86 20.36
N GLY A 83 -8.76 -3.03 19.40
CA GLY A 83 -10.06 -3.65 19.67
C GLY A 83 -10.91 -2.76 20.57
N ASP A 84 -12.23 -2.85 20.44
CA ASP A 84 -13.17 -2.11 21.29
C ASP A 84 -13.83 -3.00 22.34
N ASP A 85 -14.49 -2.38 23.32
CA ASP A 85 -15.26 -3.12 24.30
C ASP A 85 -16.37 -3.93 23.59
N PRO A 86 -16.52 -5.24 23.85
CA PRO A 86 -17.55 -6.06 23.21
C PRO A 86 -19.00 -5.59 23.44
N SER A 87 -19.24 -4.79 24.46
CA SER A 87 -20.55 -4.16 24.73
C SER A 87 -20.81 -2.89 23.91
N HIS A 88 -19.79 -2.35 23.25
CA HIS A 88 -19.92 -1.18 22.37
C HIS A 88 -20.26 -1.58 20.94
N HIS A 89 -21.18 -0.83 20.32
CA HIS A 89 -21.62 -1.04 18.93
C HIS A 89 -21.67 0.28 18.14
N HIS A 90 -20.69 1.17 18.35
CA HIS A 90 -20.65 2.50 17.73
C HIS A 90 -19.61 2.63 16.62
N MET A 91 -18.68 1.68 16.52
CA MET A 91 -17.61 1.74 15.53
C MET A 91 -18.17 1.51 14.12
N ARG A 92 -17.83 2.40 13.20
CA ARG A 92 -18.18 2.24 11.79
C ARG A 92 -17.55 0.98 11.19
N ILE A 93 -18.11 0.50 10.08
CA ILE A 93 -17.54 -0.61 9.31
C ILE A 93 -16.07 -0.35 8.99
N GLY A 94 -15.22 -1.35 9.25
CA GLY A 94 -13.77 -1.30 9.13
C GLY A 94 -13.07 -0.56 10.27
N GLY A 95 -13.74 0.36 10.96
CA GLY A 95 -13.20 1.14 12.07
C GLY A 95 -12.90 0.29 13.30
N ASP A 96 -13.72 -0.73 13.56
CA ASP A 96 -13.52 -1.71 14.63
C ASP A 96 -12.42 -2.73 14.25
N VAL A 97 -11.16 -2.31 14.38
CA VAL A 97 -10.01 -3.16 14.07
C VAL A 97 -9.73 -4.07 15.27
N PRO A 98 -9.77 -5.41 15.11
CA PRO A 98 -9.53 -6.33 16.20
C PRO A 98 -8.16 -6.15 16.84
N GLY A 99 -8.11 -6.17 18.18
CA GLY A 99 -6.86 -6.20 18.93
C GLY A 99 -6.31 -7.62 19.09
N PHE A 100 -4.99 -7.71 19.31
CA PHE A 100 -4.33 -8.98 19.60
C PHE A 100 -4.41 -9.38 21.08
N LEU A 101 -4.69 -8.45 21.99
CA LEU A 101 -4.76 -8.70 23.43
C LEU A 101 -6.14 -8.29 23.97
N PRO A 102 -7.10 -9.23 24.04
CA PRO A 102 -8.51 -8.90 24.25
C PRO A 102 -8.84 -8.46 25.68
N CYS A 103 -8.03 -8.83 26.69
CA CYS A 103 -8.23 -8.41 28.07
C CYS A 103 -6.92 -8.41 28.87
N ASN A 104 -6.91 -7.79 30.06
CA ASN A 104 -5.73 -7.65 30.92
C ASN A 104 -5.04 -8.97 31.28
N ASN A 105 -5.83 -10.04 31.47
CA ASN A 105 -5.34 -11.36 31.87
C ASN A 105 -5.52 -12.42 30.77
N CYS A 106 -5.72 -11.98 29.52
CA CYS A 106 -5.90 -12.88 28.38
C CYS A 106 -4.55 -13.16 27.71
N ASP A 107 -4.44 -14.31 27.05
CA ASP A 107 -3.34 -14.55 26.13
C ASP A 107 -3.49 -13.75 24.84
N TYR A 108 -2.37 -13.52 24.16
CA TYR A 108 -2.38 -12.94 22.82
C TYR A 108 -3.09 -13.87 21.83
N ASN A 109 -4.11 -13.33 21.15
CA ASN A 109 -4.71 -13.98 20.00
C ASN A 109 -3.97 -13.59 18.71
N TRP A 110 -2.93 -14.33 18.37
CA TRP A 110 -2.16 -14.13 17.15
C TRP A 110 -2.95 -14.43 15.86
N THR A 111 -4.21 -14.89 15.96
CA THR A 111 -5.10 -15.05 14.80
C THR A 111 -6.01 -13.83 14.56
N SER A 112 -6.00 -12.84 15.47
CA SER A 112 -6.73 -11.57 15.31
C SER A 112 -6.38 -10.83 14.01
N ASP A 113 -7.27 -9.93 13.61
CA ASP A 113 -7.06 -9.00 12.49
C ASP A 113 -6.69 -9.71 11.17
N ALA A 114 -7.39 -10.81 10.87
CA ALA A 114 -7.14 -11.61 9.67
C ALA A 114 -7.29 -10.79 8.37
N ASN A 115 -8.18 -9.80 8.36
CA ASN A 115 -8.50 -9.01 7.18
C ASN A 115 -7.36 -8.06 6.78
N GLN A 116 -6.83 -7.26 7.71
CA GLN A 116 -5.68 -6.40 7.38
C GLN A 116 -4.42 -7.23 7.16
N ARG A 117 -4.20 -8.30 7.95
CA ARG A 117 -3.05 -9.17 7.76
C ARG A 117 -3.05 -9.84 6.39
N TRP A 118 -4.21 -10.18 5.84
CA TRP A 118 -4.30 -10.66 4.47
C TRP A 118 -3.73 -9.63 3.48
N PHE A 119 -4.12 -8.36 3.58
CA PHE A 119 -3.57 -7.28 2.73
C PHE A 119 -2.08 -7.04 2.98
N LEU A 120 -1.62 -7.16 4.23
CA LEU A 120 -0.20 -7.04 4.60
C LEU A 120 0.67 -8.06 3.85
N PHE A 121 0.25 -9.34 3.86
CA PHE A 121 0.95 -10.39 3.12
C PHE A 121 0.79 -10.24 1.61
N ALA A 122 -0.41 -9.87 1.15
CA ALA A 122 -0.67 -9.64 -0.27
C ALA A 122 0.18 -8.50 -0.85
N ALA A 123 0.46 -7.45 -0.07
CA ALA A 123 1.36 -6.36 -0.46
C ALA A 123 2.80 -6.86 -0.61
N LYS A 124 3.28 -7.64 0.36
CA LYS A 124 4.62 -8.25 0.31
C LYS A 124 4.80 -9.14 -0.90
N GLU A 125 3.81 -9.98 -1.21
CA GLU A 125 3.81 -10.85 -2.40
C GLU A 125 3.86 -10.07 -3.71
N ARG A 126 3.41 -8.81 -3.72
CA ARG A 126 3.36 -7.92 -4.89
C ARG A 126 4.54 -6.94 -4.97
N GLY A 127 5.52 -7.08 -4.09
CA GLY A 127 6.77 -6.33 -4.15
C GLY A 127 6.87 -5.14 -3.19
N ALA A 128 5.91 -4.96 -2.28
CA ALA A 128 6.11 -4.00 -1.19
C ALA A 128 7.24 -4.48 -0.26
N ASP A 129 8.11 -3.55 0.11
CA ASP A 129 9.38 -3.83 0.79
C ASP A 129 9.60 -3.02 2.07
N ILE A 130 8.76 -2.00 2.32
CA ILE A 130 8.79 -1.20 3.55
C ILE A 130 7.49 -1.40 4.32
N PHE A 131 7.60 -1.81 5.58
CA PHE A 131 6.46 -2.07 6.46
C PHE A 131 6.63 -1.35 7.80
N GLU A 132 5.65 -0.52 8.14
CA GLU A 132 5.60 0.21 9.41
C GLU A 132 4.37 -0.23 10.20
N ALA A 133 4.54 -0.58 11.47
CA ALA A 133 3.42 -0.83 12.35
C ALA A 133 3.12 0.41 13.21
N TYR A 134 1.84 0.72 13.40
CA TYR A 134 1.41 1.79 14.30
C TYR A 134 0.10 1.44 14.99
N SER A 135 -0.22 2.15 16.06
CA SER A 135 -1.49 2.03 16.76
C SER A 135 -2.14 3.41 16.98
N ASN A 136 -3.45 3.47 16.80
CA ASN A 136 -4.26 4.65 17.14
C ASN A 136 -4.67 4.68 18.61
N SER A 137 -4.67 3.53 19.29
CA SER A 137 -5.14 3.38 20.66
C SER A 137 -4.58 2.09 21.29
N PRO A 138 -4.25 2.05 22.58
CA PRO A 138 -3.99 0.76 23.23
C PRO A 138 -5.28 -0.10 23.26
N PRO A 139 -5.21 -1.36 23.71
CA PRO A 139 -6.42 -2.13 23.98
C PRO A 139 -7.42 -1.36 24.84
N TYR A 140 -8.71 -1.47 24.55
CA TYR A 140 -9.75 -0.66 25.21
C TYR A 140 -9.68 -0.72 26.74
N TRP A 141 -9.35 -1.89 27.30
CA TRP A 141 -9.23 -2.10 28.75
C TRP A 141 -8.01 -1.41 29.39
N MET A 142 -7.07 -0.90 28.57
CA MET A 142 -5.97 -0.02 29.01
C MET A 142 -6.33 1.47 28.92
N THR A 143 -7.45 1.85 28.29
CA THR A 143 -7.86 3.26 28.19
C THR A 143 -8.65 3.67 29.44
N ASN A 144 -8.59 4.96 29.79
CA ASN A 144 -9.38 5.50 30.90
C ASN A 144 -10.89 5.38 30.63
N SER A 145 -11.30 5.57 29.37
CA SER A 145 -12.71 5.50 28.96
C SER A 145 -13.24 4.07 28.81
N GLY A 146 -12.40 3.04 28.88
CA GLY A 146 -12.78 1.68 28.48
C GLY A 146 -13.15 1.55 27.00
N CYS A 147 -12.82 2.55 26.17
CA CYS A 147 -13.19 2.62 24.77
C CYS A 147 -11.98 2.98 23.91
N SER A 148 -11.75 2.24 22.84
CA SER A 148 -10.64 2.48 21.90
C SER A 148 -10.84 3.76 21.08
N SER A 149 -12.09 4.22 20.91
CA SER A 149 -12.44 5.46 20.21
C SER A 149 -12.33 6.72 21.08
N GLY A 150 -12.01 6.56 22.37
CA GLY A 150 -11.80 7.67 23.31
C GLY A 150 -13.03 8.08 24.12
N VAL A 151 -14.25 7.72 23.71
CA VAL A 151 -15.48 7.97 24.48
C VAL A 151 -16.34 6.71 24.53
N SER A 152 -16.78 6.30 25.72
CA SER A 152 -17.88 5.35 25.86
C SER A 152 -19.15 6.10 25.44
N SER A 153 -19.78 5.73 24.33
CA SER A 153 -21.10 6.26 24.00
C SER A 153 -22.04 6.02 25.18
N MET A 154 -22.50 7.10 25.81
CA MET A 154 -23.59 7.09 26.80
C MET A 154 -24.89 6.64 26.16
#